data_AF-A0A659Q5T0-F1
#
_entry.id   AF-A0A659Q5T0-F1
#
_cell.length_a   1.000
_cell.length_b   1.000
_cell.length_c   1.000
_cell.angle_alpha   90.00
_cell.angle_beta   90.00
_cell.angle_gamma   90.00
#
_symmetry.space_group_name_H-M   'P 1'
#
loop_
_entity.id
_entity.type
_entity.pdbx_description
1 polymer ?
#
loop_
_entity_poly.entity_id
_entity_poly.type
_entity_poly.pdbx_seq_one_letter_code
_entity_poly.pdbx_strand_id
1 'polypeptide(L)'
;MPAGGGKGAMPVGTSTARMLTEDQIKTTFADVAGCDEAKEEVAELFEYMSDPSSLKKQGGKNPLGVVMLGTGRRGDSGGGE
;
A
#
# COMPACT_ATOMS: atom_id res chain seq x y z
N MET A 1 -11.47 -48.84 16.89
CA MET A 1 -10.87 -47.48 16.79
C MET A 1 -10.93 -47.02 15.34
N PRO A 2 -11.74 -46.01 14.97
CA PRO A 2 -11.58 -45.35 13.69
C PRO A 2 -10.51 -44.24 13.82
N ALA A 3 -9.40 -44.45 13.12
CA ALA A 3 -8.49 -43.39 12.71
C ALA A 3 -9.07 -42.68 11.49
N GLY A 4 -8.90 -41.36 11.38
CA GLY A 4 -9.13 -40.64 10.14
C GLY A 4 -9.94 -39.36 10.35
N GLY A 5 -9.27 -38.23 10.24
CA GLY A 5 -9.90 -36.92 10.31
C GLY A 5 -9.05 -35.92 11.08
N GLY A 6 -7.74 -35.89 10.79
CA GLY A 6 -6.91 -34.74 11.13
C GLY A 6 -7.51 -33.53 10.45
N LYS A 7 -8.38 -32.83 11.18
CA LYS A 7 -8.95 -31.54 10.84
C LYS A 7 -7.76 -30.59 10.74
N GLY A 8 -7.22 -30.47 9.52
CA GLY A 8 -6.11 -29.59 9.20
C GLY A 8 -6.41 -28.22 9.77
N ALA A 9 -5.65 -27.84 10.80
CA ALA A 9 -5.71 -26.51 11.34
C ALA A 9 -5.32 -25.56 10.21
N MET A 10 -6.29 -24.76 9.74
CA MET A 10 -6.00 -23.58 8.91
C MET A 10 -4.94 -22.76 9.68
N PRO A 11 -3.87 -22.25 9.03
CA PRO A 11 -2.87 -21.44 9.70
C PRO A 11 -3.47 -20.09 10.10
N VAL A 12 -4.24 -20.08 11.19
CA VAL A 12 -4.71 -18.90 11.89
C VAL A 12 -3.52 -18.35 12.65
N GLY A 13 -2.97 -17.22 12.19
CA GLY A 13 -1.91 -16.48 12.88
C GLY A 13 -0.67 -16.14 12.05
N THR A 14 -0.51 -16.71 10.86
CA THR A 14 0.57 -16.30 9.94
C THR A 14 0.09 -15.17 9.05
N SER A 15 0.74 -14.01 9.13
CA SER A 15 0.45 -12.85 8.29
C SER A 15 0.55 -13.20 6.81
N THR A 16 -0.50 -12.96 6.03
CA THR A 16 -0.53 -13.12 4.57
C THR A 16 0.15 -11.95 3.84
N ALA A 17 0.95 -11.15 4.55
CA ALA A 17 1.60 -9.97 3.98
C ALA A 17 2.48 -10.36 2.79
N ARG A 18 2.28 -9.67 1.67
CA ARG A 18 3.13 -9.80 0.49
C ARG A 18 4.27 -8.81 0.62
N MET A 19 5.50 -9.31 0.69
CA MET A 19 6.67 -8.45 0.51
C MET A 19 6.86 -8.18 -0.98
N LEU A 20 6.90 -6.91 -1.34
CA LEU A 20 7.20 -6.45 -2.69
C LEU A 20 8.68 -6.07 -2.71
N THR A 21 9.44 -6.61 -3.66
CA THR A 21 10.81 -6.17 -3.94
C THR A 21 10.78 -5.04 -4.96
N GLU A 22 11.84 -4.23 -5.04
CA GLU A 22 11.91 -3.06 -5.93
C GLU A 22 11.61 -3.43 -7.39
N ASP A 23 12.06 -4.61 -7.85
CA ASP A 23 11.77 -5.13 -9.20
C ASP A 23 10.27 -5.33 -9.52
N GLN A 24 9.43 -5.42 -8.47
CA GLN A 24 7.99 -5.62 -8.61
C GLN A 24 7.23 -4.29 -8.70
N ILE A 25 7.88 -3.16 -8.40
CA ILE A 25 7.27 -1.83 -8.46
C ILE A 25 7.57 -1.23 -9.85
N LYS A 26 6.58 -1.29 -10.74
CA LYS A 26 6.70 -0.77 -12.13
C LYS A 26 5.91 0.51 -12.37
N THR A 27 5.06 0.90 -11.42
CA THR A 27 4.17 2.06 -11.56
C THR A 27 4.79 3.26 -10.85
N THR A 28 4.78 4.40 -11.53
CA THR A 28 5.28 5.67 -11.03
C THR A 28 4.18 6.73 -11.03
N PHE A 29 4.44 7.91 -10.45
CA PHE A 29 3.51 9.04 -10.51
C PHE A 29 3.19 9.51 -11.94
N ALA A 30 4.07 9.22 -12.90
CA ALA A 30 3.83 9.51 -14.31
C ALA A 30 2.71 8.65 -14.91
N ASP A 31 2.44 7.47 -14.35
CA ASP A 31 1.44 6.52 -14.85
C ASP A 31 0.03 6.80 -14.33
N VAL A 32 -0.14 7.76 -13.41
CA VAL A 32 -1.43 8.12 -12.82
C VAL A 32 -1.97 9.37 -13.50
N ALA A 33 -3.19 9.34 -14.05
CA ALA A 33 -3.81 10.52 -14.69
C ALA A 33 -4.94 11.10 -13.82
N GLY A 34 -5.07 12.43 -13.79
CA GLY A 34 -6.23 13.12 -13.21
C GLY A 34 -6.27 13.24 -11.68
N CYS A 35 -5.14 13.00 -11.01
CA CYS A 35 -5.01 13.11 -9.55
C CYS A 35 -3.88 14.06 -9.15
N ASP A 36 -3.70 15.15 -9.88
CA ASP A 36 -2.51 16.02 -9.72
C ASP A 36 -2.42 16.66 -8.33
N GLU A 37 -3.55 17.08 -7.75
CA GLU A 37 -3.63 17.59 -6.37
C GLU A 37 -3.21 16.51 -5.35
N ALA A 38 -3.72 15.28 -5.48
CA ALA A 38 -3.38 14.18 -4.58
C ALA A 38 -1.92 13.72 -4.75
N LYS A 39 -1.31 13.87 -5.94
CA LYS A 39 0.10 13.58 -6.16
C LYS A 39 0.99 14.58 -5.44
N GLU A 40 0.65 15.86 -5.47
CA GLU A 40 1.41 16.91 -4.78
C GLU A 40 1.41 16.69 -3.26
N GLU A 41 0.26 16.38 -2.66
CA GLU A 41 0.17 16.07 -1.23
C GLU A 41 1.01 14.85 -0.82
N VAL A 42 1.01 13.79 -1.64
CA VAL A 42 1.78 12.56 -1.35
C VAL A 42 3.27 12.75 -1.66
N ALA A 43 3.63 13.66 -2.57
CA ALA A 43 5.03 13.98 -2.87
C ALA A 43 5.75 14.59 -1.67
N GLU A 44 5.08 15.44 -0.89
CA GLU A 44 5.63 15.98 0.37
C GLU A 44 5.97 14.87 1.37
N LEU A 45 5.10 13.86 1.47
CA LEU A 45 5.37 12.69 2.31
C LEU A 45 6.56 11.87 1.80
N PHE A 46 6.72 11.73 0.49
CA PHE A 46 7.88 11.07 -0.10
C PHE A 46 9.18 11.83 0.17
N GLU A 47 9.16 13.15 0.10
CA GLU A 47 10.30 13.99 0.44
C GLU A 47 10.69 13.83 1.91
N TYR A 48 9.70 13.72 2.81
CA TYR A 48 9.93 13.35 4.20
C TYR A 48 10.58 11.96 4.34
N MET A 49 10.08 10.95 3.61
CA MET A 49 10.66 9.61 3.64
C MET A 49 12.09 9.58 3.08
N SER A 50 12.41 10.48 2.15
CA SER A 50 13.74 10.60 1.56
C SER A 50 14.74 11.32 2.48
N ASP A 51 14.35 12.45 3.09
CA ASP A 51 15.16 13.16 4.10
C ASP A 51 14.35 13.45 5.38
N PRO A 52 14.31 12.50 6.32
CA PRO A 52 13.63 12.69 7.60
C PRO A 52 14.38 13.63 8.56
N SER A 53 15.63 14.01 8.23
CA SER A 53 16.46 14.88 9.07
C SER A 53 16.08 16.35 8.92
N SER A 54 15.63 16.74 7.73
CA SER A 54 15.17 18.08 7.40
C SER A 54 13.95 18.51 8.24
N LEU A 55 12.91 17.67 8.35
CA LEU A 55 11.71 17.96 9.14
C LEU A 55 11.94 17.92 10.65
N LYS A 56 12.83 17.04 11.14
CA LYS A 56 13.17 17.00 12.58
C LYS A 56 13.77 18.32 13.06
N LYS A 57 14.54 19.01 12.20
CA LYS A 57 15.12 20.33 12.52
C LYS A 57 14.06 21.43 12.63
N GLN A 58 12.95 21.31 11.90
CA GLN A 58 11.82 22.23 11.95
C GLN A 58 10.79 21.86 13.03
N GLY A 59 11.01 20.78 13.80
CA GLY A 59 10.07 20.31 14.84
C GLY A 59 8.85 19.58 14.27
N GLY A 60 8.90 19.13 13.01
CA GLY A 60 7.84 18.38 12.35
C GLY A 60 7.59 17.01 12.99
N LYS A 61 6.32 16.64 13.15
CA LYS A 61 5.92 15.32 13.67
C LYS A 61 5.92 14.29 12.55
N ASN A 62 6.36 13.07 12.86
CA ASN A 62 6.33 11.96 11.92
C ASN A 62 4.88 11.59 11.57
N PRO A 63 4.48 11.57 10.29
CA PRO A 63 3.18 11.06 9.88
C PRO A 63 3.04 9.57 10.25
N LEU A 64 1.90 9.21 10.85
CA LEU A 64 1.62 7.83 11.30
C LEU A 64 0.97 6.96 10.22
N GLY A 65 0.53 7.56 9.11
CA GLY A 65 -0.10 6.89 7.99
C GLY A 65 -0.95 7.85 7.17
N VAL A 66 -1.30 7.43 5.95
CA VAL A 66 -2.20 8.16 5.06
C VAL A 66 -3.42 7.28 4.78
N VAL A 67 -4.61 7.88 4.84
CA VAL A 67 -5.86 7.24 4.42
C VAL A 67 -6.27 7.86 3.10
N MET A 68 -6.26 7.08 2.03
CA MET A 68 -6.75 7.52 0.72
C MET A 68 -8.23 7.17 0.59
N LEU A 69 -9.08 8.19 0.42
CA LEU A 69 -10.51 8.04 0.19
C LEU A 69 -10.84 8.35 -1.26
N GLY A 70 -11.60 7.49 -1.93
CA GLY A 70 -12.03 7.69 -3.31
C GLY A 70 -13.45 7.19 -3.53
N THR A 71 -14.25 7.94 -4.29
CA THR A 71 -15.54 7.42 -4.78
C THR A 71 -15.24 6.42 -5.89
N GLY A 72 -15.59 5.15 -5.69
CA GLY A 72 -15.32 4.10 -6.67
C GLY A 72 -16.09 4.35 -7.97
N ARG A 73 -15.46 4.98 -8.95
CA ARG A 73 -15.87 4.85 -10.34
C ARG A 73 -15.26 3.56 -10.88
N ARG A 74 -16.15 2.62 -11.19
CA ARG A 74 -15.90 1.29 -11.74
C ARG A 74 -14.95 1.36 -12.94
N GLY A 75 -13.70 0.98 -12.74
CA GLY A 75 -12.96 0.28 -13.77
C GLY A 75 -13.67 -1.07 -13.92
N ASP A 76 -14.44 -1.20 -14.99
CA ASP A 76 -14.96 -2.48 -15.43
C ASP A 76 -13.76 -3.42 -15.60
N SER A 77 -13.62 -4.36 -14.67
CA SER A 77 -12.80 -5.55 -14.84
C SER A 77 -13.47 -6.41 -15.91
N GLY A 78 -13.38 -5.97 -17.16
CA GLY A 78 -13.63 -6.77 -18.34
C GLY A 78 -12.46 -7.75 -18.54
N GLY A 79 -12.78 -9.04 -18.54
CA GLY A 79 -11.88 -10.15 -18.87
C GLY A 79 -11.68 -11.11 -17.69
N GLY A 80 -12.17 -12.35 -17.72
CA GLY A 80 -12.80 -13.10 -18.80
C GLY A 80 -13.59 -14.29 -18.24
N GLU A 81 -14.07 -15.11 -19.17
CA GLU A 81 -14.72 -16.41 -18.98
C GLU A 81 -14.16 -17.29 -17.85
#